data_AF-A0A2N1SM93-F1
#
_entry.id   AF-A0A2N1SM93-F1
#
_cell.length_a   1.000
_cell.length_b   1.000
_cell.length_c   1.000
_cell.angle_alpha   90.00
_cell.angle_beta   90.00
_cell.angle_gamma   90.00
#
_symmetry.space_group_name_H-M   'P 1'
#
loop_
_entity.id
_entity.type
_entity.pdbx_description
1 polymer ?
#
loop_
_entity_poly.entity_id
_entity_poly.type
_entity_poly.pdbx_seq_one_letter_code
_entity_poly.pdbx_strand_id
1 'polypeptide(L)'
;MAIGIVAIAHHNHQWRPSAMKSYFLGIDNGGTVSKAAIFDETGMQIAQASSSVRMLTPKAGHTERDMDELWHVTASVIRNAVGKSGIQAERIKGVACTGHGKGLYLWGKDGKPCGNGIISTDTRAWEYPVKWAMDGTADKVFAKTFQSILWTMNPSAWSRSNGYSK
;
A
#
# COMPACT_ATOMS: atom_id res chain seq x y z
N MET A 1 6.90 74.50 15.02
CA MET A 1 5.46 74.49 14.69
C MET A 1 5.20 73.21 13.91
N ALA A 2 4.27 72.37 14.41
CA ALA A 2 3.86 71.01 13.97
C ALA A 2 5.01 69.97 13.91
N ILE A 3 5.28 69.07 14.87
CA ILE A 3 4.48 68.07 15.63
C ILE A 3 3.70 67.10 14.75
N GLY A 4 4.17 65.85 14.69
CA GLY A 4 3.57 64.73 13.97
C GLY A 4 4.15 63.37 14.39
N ILE A 5 4.00 63.06 15.68
CA ILE A 5 3.84 61.75 16.36
C ILE A 5 4.50 60.50 15.74
N VAL A 6 5.51 59.99 16.46
CA VAL A 6 5.97 58.59 16.42
C VAL A 6 4.95 57.73 17.18
N ALA A 7 4.26 56.83 16.49
CA ALA A 7 3.46 55.80 17.13
C ALA A 7 4.33 54.56 17.36
N ILE A 8 4.71 54.31 18.62
CA ILE A 8 5.20 53.01 19.08
C ILE A 8 3.96 52.14 19.27
N ALA A 9 3.68 51.26 18.30
CA ALA A 9 2.78 50.13 18.50
C ALA A 9 3.62 48.88 18.72
N HIS A 10 3.73 48.48 19.99
CA HIS A 10 4.11 47.14 20.39
C HIS A 10 3.12 46.15 19.78
N HIS A 11 3.56 45.38 18.80
CA HIS A 11 3.25 43.95 18.63
C HIS A 11 4.14 43.44 17.49
N ASN A 12 5.22 42.76 17.85
CA ASN A 12 6.00 41.91 16.94
C ASN A 12 5.13 40.72 16.49
N HIS A 13 4.15 40.95 15.63
CA HIS A 13 3.74 39.93 14.68
C HIS A 13 4.72 40.04 13.51
N GLN A 14 5.85 39.35 13.66
CA GLN A 14 6.60 38.91 12.49
C GLN A 14 5.57 38.31 11.52
N TRP A 15 5.40 38.92 10.35
CA TRP A 15 4.80 38.23 9.22
C TRP A 15 5.74 37.05 8.93
N ARG A 16 5.43 35.91 9.54
CA ARG A 16 5.87 34.64 9.00
C ARG A 16 4.92 34.41 7.84
N PRO A 17 5.37 34.33 6.57
CA PRO A 17 4.55 33.70 5.56
C PRO A 17 4.11 32.37 6.19
N SER A 18 2.80 32.14 6.27
CA SER A 18 2.24 30.94 6.92
C SER A 18 3.14 29.78 6.53
N ALA A 19 3.83 29.17 7.50
CA ALA A 19 4.77 28.10 7.20
C ALA A 19 4.07 27.15 6.23
N MET A 20 4.67 26.95 5.05
CA MET A 20 4.00 26.27 3.95
C MET A 20 3.55 24.90 4.43
N LYS A 21 2.23 24.75 4.66
CA LYS A 21 1.67 23.50 5.21
C LYS A 21 2.09 22.32 4.34
N SER A 22 2.70 21.34 4.99
CA SER A 22 3.14 20.08 4.39
C SER A 22 2.10 19.00 4.61
N TYR A 23 2.00 18.08 3.65
CA TYR A 23 1.02 17.00 3.67
C TYR A 23 1.69 15.64 3.44
N PHE A 24 1.00 14.58 3.80
CA PHE A 24 1.44 13.20 3.65
C PHE A 24 0.35 12.37 3.00
N LEU A 25 0.73 11.51 2.05
CA LEU A 25 -0.19 10.60 1.37
C LEU A 25 -0.04 9.19 1.92
N GLY A 26 -1.11 8.63 2.46
CA GLY A 26 -1.24 7.21 2.77
C GLY A 26 -1.93 6.47 1.62
N ILE A 27 -1.34 5.35 1.19
CA ILE A 27 -1.93 4.41 0.23
C ILE A 27 -2.16 3.10 0.96
N ASP A 28 -3.39 2.56 0.88
CA ASP A 28 -3.78 1.30 1.50
C ASP A 28 -4.41 0.38 0.44
N ASN A 29 -3.66 -0.64 0.04
CA ASN A 29 -4.09 -1.67 -0.91
C ASN A 29 -4.60 -2.90 -0.16
N GLY A 30 -5.84 -2.82 0.32
CA GLY A 30 -6.53 -3.92 0.96
C GLY A 30 -6.95 -5.03 -0.01
N GLY A 31 -7.45 -6.14 0.55
CA GLY A 31 -7.92 -7.28 -0.23
C GLY A 31 -9.16 -7.00 -1.09
N THR A 32 -9.96 -6.00 -0.73
CA THR A 32 -11.22 -5.67 -1.42
C THR A 32 -11.24 -4.24 -1.96
N VAL A 33 -10.47 -3.34 -1.35
CA VAL A 33 -10.51 -1.90 -1.61
C VAL A 33 -9.09 -1.36 -1.65
N SER A 34 -8.80 -0.54 -2.65
CA SER A 34 -7.64 0.36 -2.66
C SER A 34 -8.08 1.74 -2.19
N LYS A 35 -7.29 2.38 -1.33
CA LYS A 35 -7.57 3.68 -0.73
C LYS A 35 -6.35 4.59 -0.78
N ALA A 36 -6.59 5.88 -0.97
CA ALA A 36 -5.63 6.95 -0.76
C ALA A 36 -6.21 7.96 0.23
N ALA A 37 -5.40 8.42 1.18
CA ALA A 37 -5.78 9.43 2.16
C ALA A 37 -4.65 10.45 2.34
N ILE A 38 -5.02 11.73 2.46
CA ILE A 38 -4.09 12.84 2.67
C ILE A 38 -4.21 13.30 4.12
N PHE A 39 -3.07 13.50 4.77
CA PHE A 39 -2.97 13.98 6.14
C PHE A 39 -2.10 15.23 6.20
N ASP A 40 -2.36 16.12 7.16
CA ASP A 40 -1.42 17.20 7.51
C ASP A 40 -0.36 16.72 8.53
N GLU A 41 0.53 17.63 8.90
CA GLU A 41 1.62 17.38 9.86
C GLU A 41 1.16 17.03 11.29
N THR A 42 -0.11 17.29 11.63
CA THR A 42 -0.70 16.92 12.92
C THR A 42 -1.37 15.54 12.88
N GLY A 43 -1.43 14.92 11.70
CA GLY A 43 -2.15 13.67 11.48
C GLY A 43 -3.64 13.86 11.19
N MET A 44 -4.11 15.09 10.98
CA MET A 44 -5.50 15.34 10.59
C MET A 44 -5.74 14.90 9.15
N GLN A 45 -6.77 14.09 8.91
CA GLN A 45 -7.14 13.67 7.57
C GLN A 45 -7.82 14.82 6.82
N ILE A 46 -7.24 15.20 5.68
CA ILE A 46 -7.73 16.28 4.82
C ILE A 46 -8.68 15.77 3.75
N ALA A 47 -8.35 14.64 3.12
CA ALA A 47 -9.18 14.03 2.09
C ALA A 47 -8.91 12.54 1.97
N GLN A 48 -9.86 11.80 1.40
CA GLN A 48 -9.66 10.42 1.00
C GLN A 48 -10.42 10.08 -0.28
N ALA A 49 -9.97 9.03 -0.95
CA ALA A 49 -10.71 8.34 -1.99
C ALA A 49 -10.43 6.84 -1.91
N SER A 50 -11.40 6.04 -2.35
CA SER A 50 -11.29 4.59 -2.38
C SER A 50 -12.06 4.01 -3.56
N SER A 51 -11.68 2.81 -3.97
CA SER A 51 -12.37 2.07 -5.02
C SER A 51 -12.17 0.57 -4.81
N SER A 52 -13.16 -0.22 -5.19
CA SER A 52 -13.07 -1.67 -5.11
C SER A 52 -12.04 -2.20 -6.11
N VAL A 53 -11.31 -3.22 -5.71
CA VAL A 53 -10.39 -3.96 -6.56
C VAL A 53 -10.93 -5.38 -6.74
N ARG A 54 -11.01 -5.87 -7.98
CA ARG A 54 -11.60 -7.18 -8.26
C ARG A 54 -10.70 -8.31 -7.77
N MET A 55 -11.29 -9.28 -7.06
CA MET A 55 -10.66 -10.56 -6.78
C MET A 55 -11.02 -11.55 -7.88
N LEU A 56 -10.03 -12.24 -8.43
CA LEU A 56 -10.22 -13.27 -9.45
C LEU A 56 -10.21 -14.65 -8.78
N THR A 57 -11.14 -15.51 -9.18
CA THR A 57 -11.25 -16.89 -8.68
C THR A 57 -11.34 -17.87 -9.87
N PRO A 58 -10.24 -18.10 -10.60
CA PRO A 58 -10.29 -18.86 -11.85
C PRO A 58 -10.67 -20.34 -11.66
N LYS A 59 -10.41 -20.90 -10.46
CA LYS A 59 -10.84 -22.23 -10.05
C LYS A 59 -10.89 -22.34 -8.53
N ALA A 60 -11.44 -23.44 -8.01
CA ALA A 60 -11.51 -23.70 -6.58
C ALA A 60 -10.11 -23.62 -5.92
N GLY A 61 -10.03 -22.94 -4.78
CA GLY A 61 -8.78 -22.71 -4.05
C GLY A 61 -7.83 -21.68 -4.67
N HIS A 62 -8.15 -21.11 -5.85
CA HIS A 62 -7.32 -20.09 -6.48
C HIS A 62 -7.92 -18.70 -6.24
N THR A 63 -7.13 -17.79 -5.65
CA THR A 63 -7.48 -16.38 -5.51
C THR A 63 -6.35 -15.50 -6.07
N GLU A 64 -6.70 -14.68 -7.04
CA GLU A 64 -5.76 -13.94 -7.87
C GLU A 64 -6.12 -12.46 -7.99
N ARG A 65 -5.14 -11.66 -8.42
CA ARG A 65 -5.25 -10.23 -8.68
C ARG A 65 -4.65 -9.88 -10.03
N ASP A 66 -5.43 -9.21 -10.87
CA ASP A 66 -4.86 -8.51 -12.01
C ASP A 66 -4.01 -7.33 -11.50
N MET A 67 -2.72 -7.38 -11.78
CA MET A 67 -1.74 -6.40 -11.28
C MET A 67 -1.84 -5.06 -12.01
N ASP A 68 -2.23 -5.07 -13.29
CA ASP A 68 -2.47 -3.85 -14.04
C ASP A 68 -3.75 -3.17 -13.55
N GLU A 69 -4.83 -3.92 -13.34
CA GLU A 69 -6.06 -3.39 -12.73
C GLU A 69 -5.78 -2.74 -11.38
N LEU A 70 -5.03 -3.43 -10.51
CA LEU A 70 -4.65 -2.91 -9.18
C LEU A 70 -3.91 -1.58 -9.31
N TRP A 71 -2.92 -1.48 -10.22
CA TRP A 71 -2.19 -0.24 -10.46
C TRP A 71 -3.10 0.89 -10.93
N HIS A 72 -3.97 0.63 -11.92
CA HIS A 72 -4.89 1.63 -12.44
C HIS A 72 -5.85 2.15 -11.37
N VAL A 73 -6.38 1.25 -10.53
CA VAL A 73 -7.26 1.61 -9.41
C VAL A 73 -6.49 2.44 -8.37
N THR A 74 -5.29 2.00 -7.96
CA THR A 74 -4.45 2.75 -7.01
C THR A 74 -4.13 4.16 -7.53
N ALA A 75 -3.71 4.28 -8.80
CA ALA A 75 -3.42 5.58 -9.40
C ALA A 75 -4.67 6.48 -9.47
N SER A 76 -5.84 5.88 -9.74
CA SER A 76 -7.12 6.59 -9.76
C SER A 76 -7.49 7.14 -8.37
N VAL A 77 -7.40 6.32 -7.32
CA VAL A 77 -7.75 6.78 -5.96
C VAL A 77 -6.77 7.84 -5.45
N ILE A 78 -5.48 7.77 -5.80
CA ILE A 78 -4.50 8.82 -5.48
C ILE A 78 -4.91 10.14 -6.14
N ARG A 79 -5.16 10.14 -7.45
CA ARG A 79 -5.59 11.36 -8.18
C ARG A 79 -6.86 11.94 -7.57
N ASN A 80 -7.82 11.09 -7.23
CA ASN A 80 -9.09 11.52 -6.62
C ASN A 80 -8.89 12.10 -5.21
N ALA A 81 -8.02 11.53 -4.38
CA ALA A 81 -7.73 12.05 -3.05
C ALA A 81 -7.03 13.41 -3.12
N VAL A 82 -6.04 13.56 -4.00
CA VAL A 82 -5.34 14.84 -4.24
C VAL A 82 -6.32 15.89 -4.76
N GLY A 83 -7.12 15.57 -5.79
CA GLY A 83 -8.13 16.48 -6.33
C GLY A 83 -9.16 16.94 -5.29
N LYS A 84 -9.68 16.02 -4.47
CA LYS A 84 -10.62 16.35 -3.39
C LYS A 84 -10.03 17.21 -2.28
N SER A 85 -8.73 17.08 -2.02
CA SER A 85 -8.06 17.85 -0.96
C SER A 85 -7.87 19.33 -1.30
N GLY A 86 -7.90 19.69 -2.59
CA GLY A 86 -7.59 21.05 -3.05
C GLY A 86 -6.14 21.48 -2.86
N ILE A 87 -5.24 20.59 -2.43
CA ILE A 87 -3.83 20.92 -2.24
C ILE A 87 -3.05 20.81 -3.56
N GLN A 88 -1.96 21.59 -3.64
CA GLN A 88 -0.92 21.39 -4.64
C GLN A 88 -0.12 20.11 -4.32
N ALA A 89 0.06 19.23 -5.30
CA ALA A 89 0.73 17.94 -5.10
C ALA A 89 2.17 18.08 -4.60
N GLU A 90 2.85 19.18 -4.93
CA GLU A 90 4.21 19.54 -4.52
C GLU A 90 4.34 19.76 -2.99
N ARG A 91 3.20 19.92 -2.31
CA ARG A 91 3.13 20.03 -0.85
C ARG A 91 3.08 18.67 -0.15
N ILE A 92 2.89 17.57 -0.88
CA ILE A 92 3.02 16.22 -0.33
C ILE A 92 4.52 15.91 -0.14
N LYS A 93 4.96 15.77 1.11
CA LYS A 93 6.37 15.57 1.47
C LYS A 93 6.74 14.11 1.70
N GLY A 94 5.74 13.23 1.82
CA GLY A 94 5.97 11.80 1.98
C GLY A 94 4.78 10.99 1.49
N VAL A 95 5.09 9.77 1.06
CA VAL A 95 4.11 8.75 0.70
C VAL A 95 4.38 7.52 1.55
N ALA A 96 3.35 7.02 2.23
CA ALA A 96 3.38 5.78 2.98
C ALA A 96 2.46 4.76 2.29
N CYS A 97 2.96 3.55 2.07
CA CYS A 97 2.19 2.48 1.46
C CYS A 97 1.96 1.36 2.47
N THR A 98 0.73 0.87 2.55
CA THR A 98 0.35 -0.38 3.20
C THR A 98 -0.43 -1.23 2.21
N GLY A 99 -0.45 -2.53 2.45
CA GLY A 99 -1.18 -3.47 1.61
C GLY A 99 -1.44 -4.76 2.33
N HIS A 100 -2.26 -5.61 1.71
CA HIS A 100 -2.54 -6.93 2.27
C HIS A 100 -1.24 -7.73 2.45
N GLY A 101 -1.09 -8.38 3.61
CA GLY A 101 0.05 -9.24 3.87
C GLY A 101 -0.05 -10.58 3.13
N LYS A 102 1.11 -11.25 2.97
CA LYS A 102 1.25 -12.55 2.27
C LYS A 102 0.85 -12.47 0.78
N GLY A 103 0.98 -13.59 0.07
CA GLY A 103 0.76 -13.68 -1.37
C GLY A 103 2.07 -13.60 -2.18
N LEU A 104 1.95 -13.62 -3.50
CA LEU A 104 3.07 -13.59 -4.43
C LEU A 104 2.76 -12.71 -5.64
N TYR A 105 3.61 -11.71 -5.86
CA TYR A 105 3.50 -10.73 -6.93
C TYR A 105 4.82 -10.70 -7.68
N LEU A 106 4.89 -11.42 -8.81
CA LEU A 106 6.12 -11.54 -9.57
C LEU A 106 6.17 -10.48 -10.65
N TRP A 107 7.30 -9.79 -10.70
CA TRP A 107 7.57 -8.74 -11.68
C TRP A 107 8.69 -9.19 -12.62
N GLY A 108 8.45 -9.06 -13.91
CA GLY A 108 9.37 -9.44 -14.95
C GLY A 108 10.48 -8.41 -15.12
N LYS A 109 11.62 -8.86 -15.65
CA LYS A 109 12.73 -7.97 -16.04
C LYS A 109 12.35 -7.04 -17.20
N ASP A 110 11.28 -7.36 -17.92
CA ASP A 110 10.66 -6.55 -18.97
C ASP A 110 9.84 -5.37 -18.43
N GLY A 111 9.75 -5.21 -17.11
CA GLY A 111 8.99 -4.14 -16.49
C GLY A 111 7.48 -4.40 -16.48
N LYS A 112 7.05 -5.67 -16.56
CA LYS A 112 5.62 -6.05 -16.57
C LYS A 112 5.33 -7.14 -15.53
N PRO A 113 4.07 -7.32 -15.11
CA PRO A 113 3.67 -8.48 -14.33
C PRO A 113 4.02 -9.81 -15.03
N CYS A 114 4.57 -10.77 -14.29
CA CYS A 114 4.77 -12.13 -14.80
C CYS A 114 3.44 -12.88 -15.01
N GLY A 115 2.37 -12.38 -14.40
CA GLY A 115 1.00 -12.90 -14.44
C GLY A 115 0.17 -12.19 -13.36
N ASN A 116 -0.96 -12.78 -13.00
CA ASN A 116 -1.73 -12.30 -11.86
C ASN A 116 -0.95 -12.48 -10.56
N GLY A 117 -1.14 -11.56 -9.62
CA GLY A 117 -0.70 -11.74 -8.24
C GLY A 117 -1.52 -12.84 -7.56
N ILE A 118 -0.86 -13.71 -6.79
CA ILE A 118 -1.50 -14.76 -6.00
C ILE A 118 -1.80 -14.21 -4.61
N ILE A 119 -3.06 -14.22 -4.21
CA ILE A 119 -3.53 -13.60 -2.96
C ILE A 119 -3.25 -14.50 -1.76
N SER A 120 -3.20 -13.90 -0.57
CA SER A 120 -2.98 -14.58 0.72
C SER A 120 -4.05 -15.58 1.15
N THR A 121 -5.19 -15.64 0.46
CA THR A 121 -6.27 -16.62 0.69
C THR A 121 -6.16 -17.83 -0.25
N ASP A 122 -5.19 -17.81 -1.16
CA ASP A 122 -5.01 -18.85 -2.17
C ASP A 122 -4.49 -20.13 -1.53
N THR A 123 -5.11 -21.27 -1.82
CA THR A 123 -4.76 -22.58 -1.27
C THR A 123 -4.13 -23.51 -2.31
N ARG A 124 -3.72 -23.01 -3.49
CA ARG A 124 -3.16 -23.86 -4.57
C ARG A 124 -1.90 -24.63 -4.15
N ALA A 125 -1.22 -24.15 -3.10
CA ALA A 125 0.00 -24.72 -2.56
C ALA A 125 -0.25 -25.58 -1.29
N TRP A 126 -1.47 -26.05 -1.07
CA TRP A 126 -1.87 -26.74 0.16
C TRP A 126 -1.03 -28.00 0.48
N GLU A 127 -0.51 -28.69 -0.52
CA GLU A 127 0.29 -29.92 -0.34
C GLU A 127 1.64 -29.66 0.33
N TYR A 128 2.21 -28.45 0.17
CA TYR A 128 3.53 -28.12 0.70
C TYR A 128 3.55 -28.10 2.24
N PRO A 129 2.65 -27.36 2.93
CA PRO A 129 2.54 -27.44 4.39
C PRO A 129 2.36 -28.85 4.94
N VAL A 130 1.58 -29.70 4.26
CA VAL A 130 1.38 -31.10 4.68
C VAL A 130 2.69 -31.86 4.64
N LYS A 131 3.39 -31.79 3.50
CA LYS A 131 4.68 -32.44 3.34
C LYS A 131 5.71 -31.94 4.35
N TRP A 132 5.76 -30.63 4.56
CA TRP A 132 6.71 -30.01 5.48
C TRP A 132 6.41 -30.30 6.95
N ALA A 133 5.16 -30.53 7.31
CA ALA A 133 4.81 -31.04 8.63
C ALA A 133 5.32 -32.48 8.81
N MET A 134 5.18 -33.33 7.79
CA MET A 134 5.59 -34.73 7.85
C MET A 134 7.12 -34.92 7.88
N ASP A 135 7.89 -34.08 7.18
CA ASP A 135 9.35 -34.21 7.09
C ASP A 135 10.12 -33.37 8.12
N GLY A 136 9.41 -32.72 9.06
CA GLY A 136 9.98 -31.86 10.10
C GLY A 136 10.50 -30.50 9.60
N THR A 137 10.26 -30.14 8.34
CA THR A 137 10.60 -28.80 7.82
C THR A 137 9.81 -27.70 8.53
N ALA A 138 8.54 -27.95 8.88
CA ALA A 138 7.70 -26.98 9.58
C ALA A 138 8.30 -26.56 10.92
N ASP A 139 8.83 -27.50 11.71
CA ASP A 139 9.46 -27.21 13.01
C ASP A 139 10.74 -26.38 12.85
N LYS A 140 11.55 -26.71 11.84
CA LYS A 140 12.77 -25.95 11.50
C LYS A 140 12.47 -24.51 11.09
N VAL A 141 11.36 -24.30 10.37
CA VAL A 141 10.88 -22.96 9.99
C VAL A 141 10.33 -22.23 11.20
N PHE A 142 9.54 -22.89 12.05
CA PHE A 142 8.98 -22.31 13.26
C PHE A 142 10.08 -21.81 14.20
N ALA A 143 11.14 -22.60 14.42
CA ALA A 143 12.27 -22.21 15.26
C ALA A 143 12.98 -20.91 14.84
N LYS A 144 12.80 -20.48 13.58
CA LYS A 144 13.39 -19.26 13.03
C LYS A 144 12.38 -18.11 12.91
N THR A 145 11.15 -18.43 12.55
CA THR A 145 10.14 -17.44 12.17
C THR A 145 9.11 -17.20 13.26
N PHE A 146 8.95 -18.12 14.19
CA PHE A 146 7.85 -18.16 15.16
C PHE A 146 6.47 -18.07 14.47
N GLN A 147 6.37 -18.60 13.25
CA GLN A 147 5.14 -18.64 12.46
C GLN A 147 4.89 -20.07 12.01
N SER A 148 3.71 -20.60 12.33
CA SER A 148 3.25 -21.87 11.77
C SER A 148 2.97 -21.70 10.29
N ILE A 149 3.35 -22.69 9.48
CA ILE A 149 3.12 -22.66 8.05
C ILE A 149 1.65 -22.95 7.76
N LEU A 150 0.93 -21.95 7.25
CA LEU A 150 -0.47 -22.11 6.84
C LEU A 150 -0.57 -22.61 5.40
N TRP A 151 -1.73 -23.20 5.08
CA TRP A 151 -2.13 -23.63 3.73
C TRP A 151 -1.97 -22.54 2.66
N THR A 152 -2.16 -21.27 3.04
CA THR A 152 -2.17 -20.14 2.10
C THR A 152 -0.86 -19.35 2.02
N MET A 153 0.21 -19.81 2.69
CA MET A 153 1.45 -19.03 2.86
C MET A 153 2.55 -19.33 1.83
N ASN A 154 2.34 -20.28 0.92
CA ASN A 154 3.45 -20.85 0.13
C ASN A 154 3.29 -20.78 -1.40
N PRO A 155 2.69 -19.71 -1.97
CA PRO A 155 2.61 -19.59 -3.43
C PRO A 155 3.99 -19.52 -4.10
N SER A 156 5.04 -19.10 -3.36
CA SER A 156 6.42 -19.09 -3.84
C SER A 156 6.99 -20.49 -4.08
N ALA A 157 6.71 -21.45 -3.19
CA ALA A 157 7.12 -22.84 -3.36
C ALA A 157 6.41 -23.48 -4.56
N TRP A 158 5.11 -23.21 -4.71
CA TRP A 158 4.35 -23.63 -5.88
C TRP A 158 4.91 -23.01 -7.18
N SER A 159 5.13 -21.69 -7.20
CA SER A 159 5.66 -20.96 -8.35
C SER A 159 7.00 -21.53 -8.84
N ARG A 160 7.93 -21.81 -7.92
CA ARG A 160 9.24 -22.39 -8.25
C ARG A 160 9.13 -23.77 -8.90
N SER A 161 8.26 -24.64 -8.39
CA SER A 161 8.08 -25.99 -8.92
C SER A 161 7.30 -26.03 -10.24
N ASN A 162 6.56 -24.97 -10.57
CA ASN A 162 5.69 -24.90 -11.76
C ASN A 162 6.22 -23.95 -12.84
N GLY A 163 7.50 -23.54 -12.76
CA GLY A 163 8.12 -22.69 -13.77
C GLY A 163 7.47 -21.31 -13.91
N TYR A 164 6.84 -20.80 -12.84
CA TYR A 164 6.15 -19.52 -12.82
C TYR A 164 7.17 -18.39 -12.63
N SER A 165 8.15 -18.30 -13.53
CA SER A 165 9.19 -17.27 -13.61
C SER A 165 9.42 -16.95 -15.08
N LYS A 166 9.19 -15.70 -15.48
CA LYS A 166 9.61 -15.18 -16.79
C LYS A 166 11.07 -14.72 -16.74
#